data_AF-A0A164G9F6-F1
#
_entry.id   AF-A0A164G9F6-F1
#
_cell.length_a   1.000
_cell.length_b   1.000
_cell.length_c   1.000
_cell.angle_alpha   90.00
_cell.angle_beta   90.00
_cell.angle_gamma   90.00
#
_symmetry.space_group_name_H-M   'P 1'
#
loop_
_entity.id
_entity.type
_entity.pdbx_description
1 polymer ?
#
loop_
_entity_poly.entity_id
_entity_poly.type
_entity_poly.pdbx_seq_one_letter_code
_entity_poly.pdbx_strand_id
1 'polypeptide(L)' 'MKELPTDDPLFGKGTVRADGRKIHPAYLFEVKKPTESKGPYDYYKLIATIPANEAFRPLAESDCPLVKK' A
#
# COMPACT_ATOMS: atom_id res chain seq x y z
N MET A 1 -17.34 -9.88 5.93
CA MET A 1 -15.96 -9.39 6.11
C MET A 1 -15.49 -8.45 4.99
N LYS A 2 -15.86 -8.69 3.71
CA LYS A 2 -15.45 -7.83 2.56
C LYS A 2 -15.97 -6.37 2.57
N GLU A 3 -17.07 -6.08 3.26
CA GLU A 3 -17.66 -4.73 3.32
C GLU A 3 -17.19 -3.89 4.50
N LEU A 4 -16.53 -4.50 5.49
CA LEU A 4 -16.12 -3.77 6.69
C LEU A 4 -14.88 -2.93 6.37
N PRO A 5 -14.86 -1.63 6.73
CA PRO A 5 -13.65 -0.84 6.66
C PRO A 5 -12.59 -1.48 7.56
N THR A 6 -11.34 -1.50 7.08
CA THR A 6 -10.19 -1.94 7.86
C THR A 6 -9.63 -0.76 8.63
N ASP A 7 -9.16 -0.97 9.86
CA ASP A 7 -8.30 -0.01 10.57
C ASP A 7 -7.08 -0.77 11.09
N ASP A 8 -5.95 -0.58 10.40
CA ASP A 8 -4.74 -1.37 10.59
C ASP A 8 -3.61 -0.50 11.18
N PRO A 9 -2.84 -0.97 12.18
CA PRO A 9 -1.77 -0.17 12.78
C PRO A 9 -0.64 0.24 11.83
N LEU A 10 -0.41 -0.50 10.73
CA LEU A 10 0.66 -0.21 9.76
C LEU A 10 0.14 0.67 8.61
N PHE A 11 -1.06 0.40 8.13
CA PHE A 11 -1.58 0.95 6.88
C PHE A 11 -2.84 1.80 7.06
N GLY A 12 -3.27 2.02 8.31
CA GLY A 12 -4.41 2.84 8.69
C GLY A 12 -5.74 2.35 8.12
N LYS A 13 -6.70 3.29 8.09
CA LYS A 13 -8.04 3.08 7.58
C LYS A 13 -8.03 2.70 6.10
N GLY A 14 -8.87 1.75 5.71
CA GLY A 14 -8.94 1.28 4.33
C GLY A 14 -10.12 0.35 4.07
N THR A 15 -10.09 -0.29 2.91
CA THR A 15 -11.13 -1.24 2.47
C THR A 15 -10.50 -2.44 1.79
N VAL A 16 -11.19 -3.58 1.86
CA VAL A 16 -10.85 -4.80 1.12
C VAL A 16 -11.73 -4.85 -0.13
N ARG A 17 -11.11 -4.83 -1.31
CA ARG A 17 -11.82 -4.89 -2.61
C ARG A 17 -12.46 -6.26 -2.84
N ALA A 18 -13.32 -6.34 -3.86
CA ALA A 18 -14.01 -7.57 -4.25
C ALA A 18 -13.05 -8.75 -4.58
N ASP A 19 -11.86 -8.45 -5.11
CA ASP A 19 -10.76 -9.38 -5.36
C ASP A 19 -9.98 -9.80 -4.11
N GLY A 20 -10.39 -9.34 -2.92
CA GLY A 20 -9.76 -9.68 -1.65
C GLY A 20 -8.53 -8.84 -1.30
N ARG A 21 -8.17 -7.84 -2.11
CA ARG A 21 -7.00 -6.98 -1.83
C ARG A 21 -7.37 -5.82 -0.91
N LYS A 22 -6.63 -5.65 0.20
CA LYS A 22 -6.66 -4.42 1.00
C LYS A 22 -5.85 -3.35 0.27
N ILE A 23 -6.48 -2.24 -0.08
CA ILE A 23 -5.83 -1.12 -0.76
C ILE A 23 -5.37 -0.06 0.25
N HIS A 24 -4.20 0.52 0.01
CA HIS A 24 -3.55 1.52 0.86
C HIS A 24 -2.56 2.35 0.03
N PRO A 25 -2.07 3.50 0.50
CA PRO A 25 -0.99 4.18 -0.20
C PRO A 25 0.26 3.29 -0.29
N ALA A 26 0.96 3.35 -1.42
CA ALA A 26 2.30 2.78 -1.55
C ALA A 26 3.35 3.87 -1.36
N TYR A 27 4.56 3.50 -0.97
CA TYR A 27 5.62 4.45 -0.63
C TYR A 27 6.88 4.13 -1.42
N LEU A 28 7.43 5.14 -2.07
CA LEU A 28 8.73 5.07 -2.72
C LEU A 28 9.80 5.54 -1.75
N PHE A 29 10.77 4.68 -1.47
CA PHE A 29 11.88 4.97 -0.58
C PHE A 29 13.22 4.94 -1.32
N GLU A 30 14.11 5.83 -0.91
CA GLU A 30 15.53 5.82 -1.29
C GLU A 30 16.37 5.35 -0.10
N VAL A 31 17.37 4.50 -0.35
CA VAL A 31 18.32 4.07 0.67
C VAL A 31 19.24 5.25 1.02
N LYS A 32 19.31 5.57 2.30
CA LYS A 32 20.19 6.62 2.84
C LYS A 32 21.67 6.30 2.60
N LYS A 33 22.49 7.33 2.43
CA LYS A 33 23.94 7.21 2.53
C LYS A 33 24.36 6.84 3.96
N PRO A 34 25.50 6.17 4.17
CA PRO A 34 25.97 5.84 5.53
C PRO A 34 26.06 7.04 6.47
N THR A 35 26.45 8.20 5.96
CA THR A 35 26.55 9.46 6.73
C THR A 35 25.21 10.06 7.14
N GLU A 36 24.10 9.61 6.56
CA GLU A 36 22.75 10.11 6.84
C GLU A 36 21.97 9.23 7.85
N SER A 37 22.45 8.01 8.12
CA SER A 37 21.82 7.07 9.05
C SER A 37 22.19 7.41 10.49
N LYS A 38 21.19 7.54 11.36
CA LYS A 38 21.38 7.93 12.77
C LYS A 38 21.47 6.76 13.73
N GLY A 39 21.32 5.53 13.25
CA GLY A 39 21.35 4.33 14.07
C GLY A 39 20.58 3.16 13.44
N PRO A 40 20.46 2.04 14.16
CA PRO A 40 19.72 0.88 13.68
C PRO A 40 18.31 1.25 13.22
N TYR A 41 17.89 0.66 12.09
CA TYR A 41 16.57 0.85 11.45
C TYR A 41 16.34 2.20 10.77
N ASP A 42 17.33 3.12 10.77
CA ASP A 42 17.25 4.40 10.07
C ASP A 42 17.85 4.33 8.65
N TYR A 43 17.17 3.64 7.74
CA TYR A 43 17.74 3.27 6.43
C TYR A 43 17.16 4.01 5.23
N TYR A 44 15.95 4.55 5.37
CA TYR A 44 15.19 5.03 4.22
C TYR A 44 14.84 6.50 4.32
N LYS A 45 14.82 7.16 3.16
CA LYS A 45 14.19 8.46 2.95
C LYS A 45 12.93 8.25 2.13
N LEU A 46 11.81 8.79 2.58
CA LEU A 46 10.57 8.79 1.80
C LEU A 46 10.69 9.80 0.65
N ILE A 47 10.50 9.34 -0.58
CA ILE A 47 10.60 10.15 -1.80
C ILE A 47 9.21 10.51 -2.34
N ALA A 48 8.28 9.55 -2.30
CA ALA A 48 6.90 9.79 -2.74
C ALA A 48 5.91 8.88 -2.01
N THR A 49 4.69 9.38 -1.87
CA THR A 49 3.52 8.60 -1.46
C THR A 49 2.60 8.48 -2.67
N ILE A 50 2.34 7.25 -3.10
CA ILE A 50 1.47 6.92 -4.22
C ILE A 50 0.07 6.63 -3.67
N PRO A 51 -0.97 7.39 -4.07
CA PRO A 51 -2.35 7.17 -3.64
C PRO A 51 -2.83 5.73 -3.90
N ALA A 52 -3.69 5.21 -3.03
CA ALA A 52 -4.16 3.81 -3.09
C ALA A 52 -4.88 3.46 -4.41
N ASN A 53 -5.55 4.43 -5.04
CA ASN A 53 -6.24 4.27 -6.32
C ASN A 53 -5.28 4.19 -7.52
N GLU A 54 -4.02 4.60 -7.35
CA GLU A 54 -2.97 4.57 -8.39
C GLU A 54 -1.92 3.49 -8.12
N ALA A 55 -1.72 3.12 -6.86
CA ALA A 55 -0.73 2.13 -6.43
C ALA A 55 -1.08 0.68 -6.82
N PHE A 56 -2.34 0.41 -7.19
CA PHE A 56 -2.83 -0.92 -7.49
C PHE A 56 -3.45 -0.96 -8.88
N ARG A 57 -3.31 -2.09 -9.57
CA ARG A 57 -4.00 -2.34 -10.83
C ARG A 57 -5.52 -2.07 -10.68
N PRO A 58 -6.16 -1.38 -11.63
CA PRO A 58 -7.61 -1.17 -11.64
C PRO A 58 -8.37 -2.48 -11.44
N LEU A 59 -9.49 -2.44 -10.70
CA LEU A 59 -10.29 -3.64 -10.45
C LEU A 59 -10.83 -4.26 -11.74
N ALA A 60 -11.12 -3.44 -12.75
CA ALA A 60 -11.58 -3.87 -14.07
C ALA A 60 -10.55 -4.75 -14.81
N GLU A 61 -9.27 -4.63 -14.47
CA GLU A 61 -8.17 -5.43 -15.03
C GLU A 61 -7.72 -6.56 -14.08
N SER A 62 -8.55 -6.90 -13.08
CA SER A 62 -8.25 -7.99 -12.15
C SER A 62 -8.48 -9.34 -12.82
N ASP A 63 -7.47 -10.22 -12.72
CA ASP A 63 -7.56 -11.61 -13.17
C ASP A 63 -8.25 -12.53 -12.13
N CYS A 64 -8.74 -11.97 -11.02
CA CYS A 64 -9.38 -12.73 -9.96
C CYS A 64 -10.74 -13.30 -10.43
N PRO A 65 -10.95 -14.63 -10.45
CA PRO A 65 -12.21 -15.24 -10.91
C PRO A 65 -13.44 -14.84 -10.07
N LEU A 66 -13.23 -14.31 -8.87
CA LEU A 66 -14.29 -13.88 -7.95
C LEU A 66 -14.76 -12.45 -8.21
N VAL A 67 -14.05 -11.68 -9.03
CA VAL A 67 -14.51 -10.39 -9.54
C VAL A 67 -15.37 -10.67 -10.76
N LYS A 68 -16.68 -10.50 -10.62
CA LYS A 68 -17.57 -10.52 -11.77
C LYS A 68 -17.22 -9.33 -12.67
N LYS A 69 -16.95 -9.60 -13.94
CA LYS A 69 -16.85 -8.57 -14.99
C LYS A 69 -18.21 -7.98 -15.28
#